data_AF-A0A3M1S1X4-F1
#
_entry.id   AF-A0A3M1S1X4-F1
#
_cell.length_a   1.000
_cell.length_b   1.000
_cell.length_c   1.000
_cell.angle_alpha   90.00
_cell.angle_beta   90.00
_cell.angle_gamma   90.00
#
_symmetry.space_group_name_H-M   'P 1'
#
loop_
_entity.id
_entity.type
_entity.pdbx_description
1 polymer ?
#
loop_
_entity_poly.entity_id
_entity_poly.type
_entity_poly.pdbx_seq_one_letter_code
_entity_poly.pdbx_strand_id
1 'polypeptide(L)'
;MTFKEAALEILRKEKRPMKPKEIVELALQRGILHTRGETPWYTLSSHLYTDTKKNGSKSPFVQLGKNLWGLREWNLAVLKDTIQKEENLKALEWHKARSEIQRSIVGDPIKVDGLTYAPLNENGVIYLFAKLASKLGFIVEAIQPAFPDAKARRRKGRGWEDVWIEFEYKASSFKAHRHDPSECDIIVCWEDDWPDAPIEVLELKKHC
;
A
#
# COMPACT_ATOMS: atom_id res chain seq x y z
N MET A 1 -22.05 21.59 30.14
CA MET A 1 -21.95 22.44 28.95
C MET A 1 -22.51 21.71 27.74
N THR A 2 -23.21 22.40 26.84
CA THR A 2 -23.79 21.83 25.62
C THR A 2 -22.77 21.71 24.49
N PHE A 3 -23.08 20.92 23.46
CA PHE A 3 -22.26 20.80 22.26
C PHE A 3 -22.01 22.16 21.57
N LYS A 4 -23.02 23.04 21.52
CA LYS A 4 -22.90 24.35 20.88
C LYS A 4 -22.00 25.30 21.67
N GLU A 5 -22.13 25.31 23.00
CA GLU A 5 -21.25 26.10 23.86
C GLU A 5 -19.80 25.62 23.78
N ALA A 6 -19.58 24.30 23.83
CA ALA A 6 -18.25 23.71 23.63
C ALA A 6 -17.64 24.11 22.28
N ALA A 7 -18.42 24.04 21.20
CA ALA A 7 -17.95 24.42 19.88
C ALA A 7 -17.62 25.92 19.77
N LEU A 8 -18.43 26.78 20.37
CA LEU A 8 -18.18 28.22 20.41
C LEU A 8 -16.88 28.53 21.16
N GLU A 9 -16.66 27.91 22.32
CA GLU A 9 -15.45 28.09 23.12
C GLU A 9 -14.20 27.60 22.39
N ILE A 10 -14.25 26.39 21.84
CA ILE A 10 -13.14 25.80 21.09
C ILE A 10 -12.77 26.68 19.89
N LEU A 11 -13.75 27.05 19.07
CA LEU A 11 -13.47 27.89 17.90
C LEU A 11 -12.87 29.24 18.31
N ARG A 12 -13.38 29.90 19.36
CA ARG A 12 -12.82 31.17 19.87
C ARG A 12 -11.36 31.04 20.32
N LYS A 13 -11.03 29.94 21.01
CA LYS A 13 -9.66 29.68 21.49
C LYS A 13 -8.72 29.36 20.33
N GLU A 14 -9.14 28.50 19.42
CA GLU A 14 -8.29 28.04 18.30
C GLU A 14 -8.17 29.07 17.16
N LYS A 15 -9.12 29.99 17.05
CA LYS A 15 -9.15 31.08 16.03
C LYS A 15 -8.95 30.59 14.59
N ARG A 16 -9.37 29.35 14.30
CA ARG A 16 -9.31 28.74 12.96
C ARG A 16 -10.57 27.93 12.67
N PRO A 17 -10.96 27.80 11.39
CA PRO A 17 -12.01 26.88 10.99
C PRO A 17 -11.65 25.42 11.32
N MET A 18 -12.61 24.63 11.80
CA MET A 18 -12.38 23.25 12.23
C MET A 18 -13.54 22.34 11.83
N LYS A 19 -13.25 21.05 11.63
CA LYS A 19 -14.28 20.03 11.44
C LYS A 19 -14.93 19.66 12.77
N PRO A 20 -16.20 19.22 12.79
CA PRO A 20 -16.88 18.82 14.03
C PRO A 20 -16.15 17.74 14.82
N LYS A 21 -15.45 16.82 14.14
CA LYS A 21 -14.60 15.81 14.78
C LYS A 21 -13.47 16.45 15.58
N GLU A 22 -12.69 17.34 14.95
CA GLU A 22 -11.60 18.07 15.62
C GLU A 22 -12.11 18.90 16.79
N ILE A 23 -13.25 19.59 16.63
CA ILE A 23 -13.86 20.41 17.68
C ILE A 23 -14.20 19.55 18.90
N VAL A 24 -14.85 18.40 18.67
CA VAL A 24 -15.26 17.50 19.75
C VAL A 24 -14.06 16.83 20.42
N GLU A 25 -13.09 16.34 19.64
CA GLU A 25 -11.86 15.74 20.18
C GLU A 25 -11.11 16.71 21.08
N LEU A 26 -10.96 17.97 20.65
CA LEU A 26 -10.30 18.99 21.45
C LEU A 26 -11.12 19.40 22.69
N ALA A 27 -12.45 19.42 22.57
CA ALA A 27 -13.34 19.68 23.71
C ALA A 27 -13.28 18.56 24.77
N LEU A 28 -13.19 17.29 24.34
CA LEU A 28 -13.00 16.14 25.22
C LEU A 28 -11.62 16.18 25.87
N GLN A 29 -10.56 16.40 25.08
CA GLN A 29 -9.17 16.48 25.56
C GLN A 29 -9.00 17.55 26.64
N ARG A 30 -9.70 18.69 26.51
CA ARG A 30 -9.64 19.79 27.48
C ARG A 30 -10.61 19.63 28.66
N GLY A 31 -11.36 18.53 28.74
CA GLY A 31 -12.38 18.32 29.78
C GLY A 31 -13.56 19.29 29.70
N ILE A 32 -13.69 20.00 28.58
CA ILE A 32 -14.70 21.04 28.31
C ILE A 32 -16.06 20.39 28.01
N LEU A 33 -16.02 19.24 27.32
CA LEU A 33 -17.19 18.45 26.97
C LEU A 33 -17.02 17.04 27.54
N HIS A 34 -18.12 16.41 27.95
CA HIS A 34 -18.16 15.01 28.34
C HIS A 34 -19.28 14.33 27.56
N THR A 35 -18.99 13.17 26.97
CA THR A 35 -19.96 12.44 26.13
C THR A 35 -19.94 10.96 26.44
N ARG A 36 -21.11 10.30 26.36
CA ARG A 36 -21.22 8.84 26.50
C ARG A 36 -21.29 8.10 25.15
N GLY A 37 -21.55 8.82 24.05
CA GLY A 37 -21.68 8.22 22.73
C GLY A 37 -20.34 8.05 22.03
N GLU A 38 -20.25 7.09 21.12
CA GLU A 38 -19.02 6.75 20.37
C GLU A 38 -18.69 7.76 19.27
N THR A 39 -19.70 8.45 18.72
CA THR A 39 -19.53 9.36 17.58
C THR A 39 -20.11 10.77 17.83
N PRO A 40 -19.68 11.45 18.91
CA PRO A 40 -20.25 12.72 19.36
C PRO A 40 -20.15 13.89 18.36
N TRP A 41 -19.26 13.79 17.36
CA TRP A 41 -19.15 14.78 16.28
C TRP A 41 -20.34 14.80 15.31
N TYR A 42 -21.10 13.70 15.14
CA TYR A 42 -22.33 13.73 14.35
C TYR A 42 -23.40 14.58 15.04
N THR A 43 -23.52 14.44 16.35
CA THR A 43 -24.41 15.25 17.18
C THR A 43 -24.06 16.73 17.08
N LEU A 44 -22.76 17.07 17.21
CA LEU A 44 -22.31 18.44 17.00
C LEU A 44 -22.65 18.96 15.60
N SER A 45 -22.37 18.16 14.55
CA SER A 45 -22.65 18.53 13.15
C SER A 45 -24.13 18.86 12.94
N SER A 46 -25.02 18.03 13.48
CA SER A 46 -26.47 18.25 13.41
C SER A 46 -26.90 19.53 14.12
N HIS A 47 -26.35 19.80 15.31
CA HIS A 47 -26.62 21.04 16.05
C HIS A 47 -26.16 22.28 15.30
N LEU A 48 -24.96 22.26 14.70
CA LEU A 48 -24.43 23.39 13.92
C LEU A 48 -25.27 23.67 12.68
N TYR A 49 -25.66 22.62 11.95
CA TYR A 49 -26.50 22.76 10.76
C TYR A 49 -27.90 23.29 11.11
N THR A 50 -28.52 22.73 12.14
CA THR A 50 -29.85 23.17 12.59
C THR A 50 -29.82 24.62 13.08
N ASP A 51 -28.79 25.00 13.82
CA ASP A 51 -28.64 26.35 14.36
C ASP A 51 -28.47 27.40 13.25
N THR A 52 -27.57 27.13 12.30
CA THR A 52 -27.35 28.04 11.16
C THR A 52 -28.55 28.11 10.23
N LYS A 53 -29.26 27.01 10.01
CA LYS A 53 -30.49 27.00 9.21
C LYS A 53 -31.62 27.79 9.87
N LYS A 54 -31.80 27.66 11.19
CA LYS A 54 -32.88 28.32 11.94
C LYS A 54 -32.59 29.80 12.20
N ASN A 55 -31.35 30.14 12.54
CA ASN A 55 -30.98 31.48 13.01
C ASN A 55 -30.32 32.34 11.93
N GLY A 56 -29.91 31.76 10.79
CA GLY A 56 -29.32 32.48 9.66
C GLY A 56 -28.13 33.36 10.09
N SER A 57 -28.20 34.65 9.76
CA SER A 57 -27.18 35.66 10.13
C SER A 57 -27.04 35.90 11.64
N LYS A 58 -28.01 35.48 12.46
CA LYS A 58 -27.95 35.57 13.92
C LYS A 58 -27.16 34.43 14.57
N SER A 59 -26.87 33.35 13.83
CA SER A 59 -26.02 32.28 14.36
C SER A 59 -24.56 32.75 14.46
N PRO A 60 -23.87 32.49 15.59
CA PRO A 60 -22.45 32.79 15.72
C PRO A 60 -21.59 31.90 14.81
N PHE A 61 -22.14 30.80 14.29
CA PHE A 61 -21.44 29.87 13.41
C PHE A 61 -21.67 30.20 11.94
N VAL A 62 -20.68 29.84 11.12
CA VAL A 62 -20.77 29.86 9.67
C VAL A 62 -20.04 28.64 9.11
N GLN A 63 -20.65 28.02 8.10
CA GLN A 63 -20.02 26.94 7.34
C GLN A 63 -19.12 27.55 6.25
N LEU A 64 -17.85 27.18 6.26
CA LEU A 64 -16.81 27.74 5.37
C LEU A 64 -16.34 26.74 4.29
N GLY A 65 -16.76 25.48 4.38
CA GLY A 65 -16.42 24.43 3.43
C GLY A 65 -17.17 23.13 3.74
N LYS A 66 -16.77 22.02 3.13
CA LYS A 66 -17.37 20.70 3.39
C LYS A 66 -17.11 20.27 4.85
N ASN A 67 -18.14 20.39 5.70
CA ASN A 67 -18.06 20.16 7.14
C ASN A 67 -16.96 20.97 7.86
N LEU A 68 -16.65 22.19 7.38
CA LEU A 68 -15.69 23.08 8.00
C LEU A 68 -16.44 24.28 8.62
N TRP A 69 -16.27 24.50 9.92
CA TRP A 69 -17.04 25.47 10.68
C TRP A 69 -16.14 26.53 11.31
N GLY A 70 -16.58 27.78 11.27
CA GLY A 70 -15.93 28.91 11.92
C GLY A 70 -16.93 29.86 12.58
N LEU A 71 -16.43 30.97 13.10
CA LEU A 71 -17.26 31.99 13.73
C LEU A 71 -17.51 33.18 12.82
N ARG A 72 -18.73 33.71 12.88
CA ARG A 72 -19.17 34.85 12.06
C ARG A 72 -18.46 36.16 12.43
N GLU A 73 -17.95 36.27 13.65
CA GLU A 73 -17.16 37.41 14.12
C GLU A 73 -15.77 37.50 13.45
N TRP A 74 -15.35 36.48 12.71
CA TRP A 74 -14.07 36.48 11.99
C TRP A 74 -14.17 37.19 10.63
N ASN A 75 -13.01 37.59 10.09
CA ASN A 75 -12.93 38.13 8.72
C ASN A 75 -13.17 37.01 7.69
N LEU A 76 -14.46 36.77 7.38
CA LEU A 76 -14.90 35.63 6.57
C LEU A 76 -14.38 35.65 5.13
N ALA A 77 -14.14 36.84 4.55
CA ALA A 77 -13.60 36.95 3.20
C ALA A 77 -12.17 36.40 3.14
N VAL A 78 -11.31 36.85 4.07
CA VAL A 78 -9.92 36.38 4.17
C VAL A 78 -9.87 34.88 4.47
N LEU A 79 -10.75 34.38 5.36
CA LEU A 79 -10.79 32.94 5.68
C LEU A 79 -11.20 32.09 4.49
N LYS A 80 -12.20 32.50 3.71
CA LYS A 80 -12.63 31.78 2.51
C LYS A 80 -11.52 31.74 1.45
N ASP A 81 -10.83 32.85 1.26
CA ASP A 81 -9.70 32.91 0.33
C ASP A 81 -8.55 31.99 0.76
N THR A 82 -8.23 31.94 2.07
CA THR A 82 -7.21 31.04 2.61
C THR A 82 -7.61 29.57 2.43
N ILE A 83 -8.86 29.21 2.76
CA ILE A 83 -9.37 27.84 2.57
C ILE A 83 -9.30 27.44 1.09
N GLN A 84 -9.74 28.31 0.18
CA GLN A 84 -9.71 28.03 -1.24
C GLN A 84 -8.28 27.85 -1.77
N LYS A 85 -7.33 28.66 -1.31
CA LYS A 85 -5.91 28.51 -1.65
C LYS A 85 -5.35 27.19 -1.15
N GLU A 86 -5.65 26.78 0.08
CA GLU A 86 -5.23 25.50 0.63
C GLU A 86 -5.84 24.31 -0.12
N GLU A 87 -7.12 24.38 -0.48
CA GLU A 87 -7.78 23.34 -1.27
C GLU A 87 -7.18 23.22 -2.67
N ASN A 88 -6.89 24.35 -3.32
CA ASN A 88 -6.23 24.37 -4.63
C ASN A 88 -4.80 23.80 -4.56
N LEU A 89 -4.03 24.13 -3.52
CA LEU A 89 -2.69 23.61 -3.31
C LEU A 89 -2.71 22.08 -3.10
N LYS A 90 -3.62 21.59 -2.26
CA LYS A 90 -3.83 20.14 -2.03
C LYS A 90 -4.25 19.42 -3.31
N ALA A 91 -5.11 20.02 -4.13
CA ALA A 91 -5.50 19.45 -5.41
C ALA A 91 -4.29 19.34 -6.36
N LEU A 92 -3.45 20.38 -6.43
CA LEU A 92 -2.25 20.40 -7.25
C LEU A 92 -1.24 19.32 -6.80
N GLU A 93 -1.02 19.19 -5.49
CA GLU A 93 -0.19 18.13 -4.90
C GLU A 93 -0.76 16.74 -5.21
N TRP A 94 -2.07 16.55 -5.10
CA TRP A 94 -2.72 15.28 -5.42
C TRP A 94 -2.54 14.90 -6.90
N HIS A 95 -2.72 15.86 -7.82
CA HIS A 95 -2.50 15.62 -9.24
C HIS A 95 -1.05 15.27 -9.54
N LYS A 96 -0.10 15.96 -8.91
CA LYS A 96 1.34 15.68 -9.04
C LYS A 96 1.67 14.27 -8.53
N ALA A 97 1.29 13.94 -7.29
CA ALA A 97 1.51 12.63 -6.70
C ALA A 97 0.87 11.51 -7.55
N ARG A 98 -0.33 11.75 -8.10
CA ARG A 98 -1.01 10.77 -8.96
C ARG A 98 -0.34 10.58 -10.31
N SER A 99 0.25 11.64 -10.88
CA SER A 99 1.03 11.54 -12.11
C SER A 99 2.35 10.78 -11.92
N GLU A 100 2.87 10.75 -10.69
CA GLU A 100 4.06 10.02 -10.29
C GLU A 100 3.77 8.56 -9.89
N ILE A 101 2.50 8.13 -9.83
CA ILE A 101 2.15 6.73 -9.56
C ILE A 101 2.60 5.87 -10.74
N GLN A 102 3.74 5.20 -10.56
CA GLN A 102 4.22 4.20 -11.48
C GLN A 102 3.27 3.00 -11.48
N ARG A 103 2.67 2.70 -12.63
CA ARG A 103 1.86 1.49 -12.78
C ARG A 103 2.77 0.27 -12.72
N SER A 104 2.34 -0.76 -12.00
CA SER A 104 3.04 -2.05 -12.00
C SER A 104 2.95 -2.67 -13.38
N ILE A 105 4.09 -3.14 -13.90
CA ILE A 105 4.17 -3.95 -15.12
C ILE A 105 4.20 -5.42 -14.68
N VAL A 106 3.50 -6.27 -15.41
CA VAL A 106 3.48 -7.72 -15.23
C VAL A 106 3.89 -8.38 -16.56
N GLY A 107 4.35 -9.63 -16.50
CA GLY A 107 4.68 -10.41 -17.70
C GLY A 107 3.44 -10.92 -18.44
N ASP A 108 3.68 -11.75 -19.47
CA ASP A 108 2.61 -12.40 -20.24
C ASP A 108 1.75 -13.30 -19.36
N PRO A 109 0.44 -13.47 -19.64
CA PRO A 109 -0.41 -14.40 -18.91
C PRO A 109 0.10 -15.86 -18.97
N ILE A 110 0.06 -16.55 -17.82
CA ILE A 110 0.45 -17.97 -17.66
C ILE A 110 -0.67 -18.78 -16.99
N LYS A 111 -0.67 -20.12 -17.11
CA LYS A 111 -1.72 -21.00 -16.56
C LYS A 111 -1.28 -21.70 -15.28
N VAL A 112 -0.84 -20.92 -14.29
CA VAL A 112 -0.44 -21.44 -12.97
C VAL A 112 -1.41 -20.96 -11.90
N ASP A 113 -1.93 -21.90 -11.10
CA ASP A 113 -2.90 -21.56 -10.06
C ASP A 113 -2.30 -20.62 -9.01
N GLY A 114 -2.98 -19.50 -8.75
CA GLY A 114 -2.51 -18.44 -7.86
C GLY A 114 -1.34 -17.59 -8.38
N LEU A 115 -0.95 -17.72 -9.66
CA LEU A 115 0.01 -16.82 -10.32
C LEU A 115 -0.38 -16.59 -11.79
N THR A 116 -1.02 -15.46 -12.08
CA THR A 116 -1.60 -15.18 -13.39
C THR A 116 -0.60 -14.74 -14.46
N TYR A 117 0.51 -14.10 -14.07
CA TYR A 117 1.44 -13.48 -15.01
C TYR A 117 2.85 -14.02 -14.86
N ALA A 118 3.58 -14.08 -15.98
CA ALA A 118 4.96 -14.50 -16.05
C ALA A 118 5.87 -13.64 -15.17
N PRO A 119 6.95 -14.23 -14.62
CA PRO A 119 7.93 -13.48 -13.85
C PRO A 119 8.65 -12.46 -14.72
N LEU A 120 9.12 -11.38 -14.08
CA LEU A 120 9.94 -10.34 -14.69
C LEU A 120 11.33 -10.22 -14.05
N ASN A 121 11.65 -11.08 -13.08
CA ASN A 121 12.89 -11.10 -12.30
C ASN A 121 13.07 -12.46 -11.57
N GLU A 122 14.20 -12.67 -10.87
CA GLU A 122 14.49 -13.93 -10.14
C GLU A 122 13.44 -14.23 -9.06
N ASN A 123 12.98 -13.23 -8.30
CA ASN A 123 11.98 -13.45 -7.24
C ASN A 123 10.66 -14.04 -7.79
N GLY A 124 10.25 -13.60 -8.98
CA GLY A 124 9.12 -14.19 -9.67
C GLY A 124 9.37 -15.65 -10.08
N VAL A 125 10.60 -15.98 -10.49
CA VAL A 125 11.02 -17.36 -10.82
C VAL A 125 10.98 -18.24 -9.59
N ILE A 126 11.50 -17.78 -8.44
CA ILE A 126 11.45 -18.49 -7.16
C ILE A 126 10.01 -18.81 -6.79
N TYR A 127 9.12 -17.82 -6.83
CA TYR A 127 7.70 -18.03 -6.49
C TYR A 127 7.00 -18.99 -7.46
N LEU A 128 7.26 -18.85 -8.77
CA LEU A 128 6.73 -19.76 -9.79
C LEU A 128 7.25 -21.19 -9.60
N PHE A 129 8.54 -21.37 -9.34
CA PHE A 129 9.11 -22.69 -9.06
C PHE A 129 8.47 -23.31 -7.82
N ALA A 130 8.29 -22.57 -6.73
CA ALA A 130 7.64 -23.08 -5.53
C ALA A 130 6.22 -23.62 -5.81
N LYS A 131 5.49 -22.99 -6.75
CA LYS A 131 4.17 -23.46 -7.20
C LYS A 131 4.24 -24.72 -8.06
N LEU A 132 5.32 -24.90 -8.84
CA LEU A 132 5.51 -26.02 -9.75
C LEU A 132 6.33 -27.17 -9.16
N ALA A 133 7.07 -26.95 -8.07
CA ALA A 133 8.10 -27.85 -7.55
C ALA A 133 7.60 -29.27 -7.37
N SER A 134 6.46 -29.46 -6.69
CA SER A 134 5.88 -30.79 -6.47
C SER A 134 5.52 -31.50 -7.79
N LYS A 135 4.95 -30.78 -8.77
CA LYS A 135 4.63 -31.31 -10.11
C LYS A 135 5.89 -31.67 -10.89
N LEU A 136 6.96 -30.91 -10.71
CA LEU A 136 8.28 -31.14 -11.32
C LEU A 136 9.11 -32.18 -10.55
N GLY A 137 8.60 -32.75 -9.47
CA GLY A 137 9.29 -33.78 -8.69
C GLY A 137 10.33 -33.24 -7.71
N PHE A 138 10.15 -32.01 -7.23
CA PHE A 138 11.01 -31.37 -6.24
C PHE A 138 10.28 -31.15 -4.90
N ILE A 139 11.05 -31.20 -3.81
CA ILE A 139 10.66 -30.74 -2.47
C ILE A 139 11.73 -29.73 -2.03
N VAL A 140 11.35 -28.47 -1.85
CA VAL A 140 12.28 -27.43 -1.37
C VAL A 140 12.45 -27.56 0.14
N GLU A 141 13.70 -27.67 0.61
CA GLU A 141 14.04 -27.79 2.04
C GLU A 141 14.38 -26.43 2.65
N ALA A 142 15.12 -25.59 1.92
CA ALA A 142 15.53 -24.25 2.37
C ALA A 142 15.79 -23.31 1.18
N ILE A 143 15.57 -22.01 1.41
CA ILE A 143 15.98 -20.91 0.53
C ILE A 143 16.87 -19.98 1.35
N GLN A 144 17.94 -19.47 0.75
CA GLN A 144 18.93 -18.61 1.40
C GLN A 144 19.31 -17.42 0.49
N PRO A 145 19.80 -16.30 1.06
CA PRO A 145 20.27 -15.16 0.26
C PRO A 145 21.66 -15.34 -0.36
N ALA A 146 22.39 -16.38 0.04
CA ALA A 146 23.74 -16.65 -0.44
C ALA A 146 23.69 -17.75 -1.50
N PHE A 147 24.55 -17.65 -2.50
CA PHE A 147 24.75 -18.71 -3.48
C PHE A 147 25.16 -20.04 -2.81
N PRO A 148 24.60 -21.20 -3.22
CA PRO A 148 23.42 -21.35 -4.08
C PRO A 148 22.11 -21.03 -3.35
N ASP A 149 21.14 -20.48 -4.08
CA ASP A 149 19.90 -19.93 -3.50
C ASP A 149 19.03 -20.93 -2.73
N ALA A 150 19.03 -22.22 -3.10
CA ALA A 150 18.16 -23.19 -2.44
C ALA A 150 18.70 -24.61 -2.35
N LYS A 151 18.35 -25.28 -1.25
CA LYS A 151 18.49 -26.73 -1.09
C LYS A 151 17.16 -27.41 -1.29
N ALA A 152 17.13 -28.45 -2.10
CA ALA A 152 15.94 -29.23 -2.36
C ALA A 152 16.24 -30.74 -2.47
N ARG A 153 15.17 -31.52 -2.57
CA ARG A 153 15.18 -32.93 -2.95
C ARG A 153 14.52 -33.11 -4.30
N ARG A 154 15.18 -33.79 -5.23
CA ARG A 154 14.64 -34.18 -6.54
C ARG A 154 14.32 -35.67 -6.56
N ARG A 155 13.15 -36.02 -7.08
CA ARG A 155 12.73 -37.42 -7.21
C ARG A 155 13.54 -38.11 -8.31
N LYS A 156 14.20 -39.23 -7.97
CA LYS A 156 14.98 -40.04 -8.91
C LYS A 156 14.75 -41.52 -8.67
N GLY A 157 14.24 -42.21 -9.70
CA GLY A 157 13.88 -43.63 -9.62
C GLY A 157 12.91 -43.92 -8.47
N ARG A 158 13.37 -44.69 -7.47
CA ARG A 158 12.56 -45.06 -6.29
C ARG A 158 12.76 -44.14 -5.08
N GLY A 159 13.63 -43.12 -5.16
CA GLY A 159 14.00 -42.28 -4.02
C GLY A 159 14.10 -40.80 -4.35
N TRP A 160 14.80 -40.07 -3.47
CA TRP A 160 15.02 -38.63 -3.54
C TRP A 160 16.52 -38.36 -3.39
N GLU A 161 17.11 -37.62 -4.32
CA GLU A 161 18.48 -37.12 -4.21
C GLU A 161 18.46 -35.67 -3.74
N ASP A 162 19.51 -35.22 -3.06
CA ASP A 162 19.67 -33.80 -2.80
C ASP A 162 20.12 -33.04 -4.05
N VAL A 163 19.74 -31.76 -4.12
CA VAL A 163 20.07 -30.88 -5.23
C VAL A 163 20.19 -29.44 -4.71
N TRP A 164 21.27 -28.76 -5.09
CA TRP A 164 21.45 -27.33 -4.93
C TRP A 164 20.95 -26.61 -6.19
N ILE A 165 20.11 -25.61 -5.98
CA ILE A 165 19.43 -24.85 -7.03
C ILE A 165 19.93 -23.42 -6.99
N GLU A 166 20.28 -22.87 -8.15
CA GLU A 166 20.40 -21.43 -8.35
C GLU A 166 19.21 -20.91 -9.16
N PHE A 167 18.59 -19.82 -8.72
CA PHE A 167 17.47 -19.22 -9.44
C PHE A 167 17.92 -18.03 -10.25
N GLU A 168 17.57 -18.02 -11.53
CA GLU A 168 17.95 -16.92 -12.41
C GLU A 168 16.76 -16.49 -13.28
N TYR A 169 16.69 -15.22 -13.68
CA TYR A 169 15.68 -14.84 -14.67
C TYR A 169 16.02 -15.46 -16.04
N LYS A 170 17.28 -15.34 -16.44
CA LYS A 170 17.87 -15.94 -17.64
C LYS A 170 18.98 -16.88 -17.25
N ALA A 171 19.11 -18.04 -17.89
CA ALA A 171 20.18 -18.98 -17.58
C ALA A 171 21.58 -18.34 -17.69
N SER A 172 21.78 -17.42 -18.65
CA SER A 172 23.04 -16.71 -18.82
C SER A 172 23.43 -15.78 -17.66
N SER A 173 22.48 -15.39 -16.79
CA SER A 173 22.76 -14.59 -15.58
C SER A 173 23.69 -15.33 -14.62
N PHE A 174 23.58 -16.65 -14.51
CA PHE A 174 24.47 -17.48 -13.69
C PHE A 174 25.95 -17.21 -14.03
N LYS A 175 26.26 -17.17 -15.33
CA LYS A 175 27.60 -16.85 -15.84
C LYS A 175 27.97 -15.39 -15.59
N ALA A 176 27.03 -14.46 -15.74
CA ALA A 176 27.26 -13.04 -15.51
C ALA A 176 27.60 -12.73 -14.05
N HIS A 177 26.94 -13.42 -13.11
CA HIS A 177 27.19 -13.36 -11.67
C HIS A 177 28.46 -14.09 -11.23
N ARG A 178 29.09 -14.87 -12.12
CA ARG A 178 30.32 -15.65 -11.86
C ARG A 178 30.13 -16.75 -10.81
N HIS A 179 28.96 -17.36 -10.78
CA HIS A 179 28.72 -18.53 -9.94
C HIS A 179 29.56 -19.72 -10.39
N ASP A 180 30.07 -20.49 -9.43
CA ASP A 180 30.86 -21.68 -9.70
C ASP A 180 29.92 -22.87 -10.00
N PRO A 181 29.92 -23.45 -11.21
CA PRO A 181 29.09 -24.59 -11.54
C PRO A 181 29.41 -25.86 -10.73
N SER A 182 30.53 -25.90 -10.01
CA SER A 182 30.86 -27.05 -9.13
C SER A 182 30.17 -26.99 -7.77
N GLU A 183 29.60 -25.85 -7.39
CA GLU A 183 28.90 -25.64 -6.10
C GLU A 183 27.37 -25.70 -6.23
N CYS A 184 26.84 -25.84 -7.46
CA CYS A 184 25.41 -25.87 -7.77
C CYS A 184 25.09 -27.01 -8.75
N ASP A 185 23.96 -27.68 -8.59
CA ASP A 185 23.60 -28.84 -9.41
C ASP A 185 22.68 -28.48 -10.59
N ILE A 186 21.83 -27.45 -10.43
CA ILE A 186 20.83 -27.05 -11.43
C ILE A 186 20.53 -25.56 -11.38
N ILE A 187 20.40 -24.96 -12.57
CA ILE A 187 19.87 -23.61 -12.73
C ILE A 187 18.36 -23.73 -12.99
N VAL A 188 17.54 -23.06 -12.19
CA VAL A 188 16.10 -22.93 -12.46
C VAL A 188 15.83 -21.52 -12.96
N CYS A 189 15.37 -21.38 -14.19
CA CYS A 189 15.19 -20.06 -14.82
C CYS A 189 13.85 -19.86 -15.50
N TRP A 190 13.51 -18.61 -15.82
CA TRP A 190 12.37 -18.31 -16.70
C TRP A 190 12.69 -18.60 -18.17
N GLU A 191 13.83 -18.10 -18.64
CA GLU A 191 14.28 -18.23 -20.04
C GLU A 191 15.64 -18.92 -20.09
N ASP A 192 15.74 -20.00 -20.85
CA ASP A 192 17.01 -20.67 -21.13
C ASP A 192 17.61 -20.09 -22.42
N ASP A 193 18.55 -19.15 -22.23
CA ASP A 193 19.32 -18.50 -23.28
C ASP A 193 20.80 -18.95 -23.30
N TRP A 194 21.13 -20.05 -22.60
CA TRP A 194 22.49 -20.54 -22.46
C TRP A 194 22.60 -22.05 -22.82
N PRO A 195 22.59 -22.41 -24.11
CA PRO A 195 22.55 -23.81 -24.55
C PRO A 195 23.79 -24.63 -24.17
N ASP A 196 24.94 -23.97 -23.97
CA ASP A 196 26.21 -24.59 -23.59
C ASP A 196 26.47 -24.48 -22.07
N ALA A 197 25.43 -24.40 -21.26
CA ALA A 197 25.56 -24.37 -19.80
C ALA A 197 26.29 -25.64 -19.30
N PRO A 198 27.26 -25.50 -18.37
CA PRO A 198 28.05 -26.63 -17.88
C PRO A 198 27.28 -27.52 -16.88
N ILE A 199 26.12 -27.07 -16.41
CA ILE A 199 25.22 -27.78 -15.49
C ILE A 199 23.79 -27.77 -16.05
N GLU A 200 22.92 -28.58 -15.45
CA GLU A 200 21.52 -28.72 -15.88
C GLU A 200 20.76 -27.39 -15.79
N VAL A 201 19.91 -27.11 -16.78
CA VAL A 201 19.03 -25.93 -16.80
C VAL A 201 17.56 -26.38 -16.89
N LEU A 202 16.75 -25.91 -15.95
CA LEU A 202 15.30 -26.11 -15.91
C LEU A 202 14.56 -24.82 -16.23
N GLU A 203 14.06 -24.71 -17.46
CA GLU A 203 13.31 -23.56 -17.95
C GLU A 203 11.81 -23.65 -17.59
N LEU A 204 11.34 -22.79 -16.68
CA LEU A 204 9.96 -22.80 -16.20
C LEU A 204 8.92 -22.36 -17.24
N LYS A 205 9.32 -21.56 -18.24
CA LYS A 205 8.42 -21.11 -19.32
C LYS A 205 7.84 -22.28 -20.12
N LYS A 206 8.54 -23.41 -20.19
CA LYS A 206 8.07 -24.66 -20.83
C LYS A 206 7.04 -25.42 -19.99
N HIS A 207 6.75 -24.99 -18.77
CA HIS A 207 5.88 -25.67 -17.81
C HIS A 207 4.61 -24.89 -17.42
N CYS A 208 4.37 -23.74 -18.07
CA CYS A 208 3.31 -22.78 -17.78
C CYS A 208 2.17 -22.75 -18.81
#